data_AF-X0TJ73-F1
#
_entry.id   AF-X0TJ73-F1
#
_cell.length_a   1.000
_cell.length_b   1.000
_cell.length_c   1.000
_cell.angle_alpha   90.00
_cell.angle_beta   90.00
_cell.angle_gamma   90.00
#
_symmetry.space_group_name_H-M   'P 1'
#
loop_
_entity.id
_entity.type
_entity.pdbx_description
1 polymer ?
#
loop_
_entity_poly.entity_id
_entity_poly.type
_entity_poly.pdbx_seq_one_letter_code
_entity_poly.pdbx_strand_id
1 'polypeptide(L)'
;LKGAERLADWEKERLNRLFYYYPELRRAWVFKELLHTLTNWREEILNYFDYRITNGFVEGKNNRIKTIKRMAYGYRNMDNFRMRILAANPGYEVTVSHLLT
;
A
#
# COMPACT_ATOMS: atom_id res chain seq x y z
N LEU A 1 -4.74 -9.40 4.78
CA LEU A 1 -4.02 -9.75 6.02
C LEU A 1 -2.81 -10.55 5.61
N LYS A 2 -1.59 -10.02 5.80
CA LYS A 2 -0.36 -10.60 5.25
C LYS A 2 -0.13 -12.07 5.65
N GLY A 3 -0.75 -12.56 6.74
CA GLY A 3 -0.69 -13.96 7.15
C GLY A 3 -1.37 -14.94 6.18
N ALA A 4 -2.52 -14.56 5.60
CA ALA A 4 -3.26 -15.43 4.66
C ALA A 4 -2.67 -15.47 3.24
N GLU A 5 -1.89 -14.45 2.86
CA GLU A 5 -1.16 -14.41 1.58
C GLU A 5 -0.01 -15.42 1.53
N ARG A 6 0.49 -15.86 2.69
CA ARG A 6 1.56 -16.87 2.82
C ARG A 6 1.06 -18.31 2.75
N LEU A 7 -0.25 -18.52 2.74
CA LEU A 7 -0.86 -19.84 2.70
C LEU A 7 -0.94 -20.36 1.26
N ALA A 8 -0.72 -21.66 1.09
CA ALA A 8 -1.04 -22.34 -0.16
C ALA A 8 -2.55 -22.33 -0.41
N ASP A 9 -2.96 -22.47 -1.67
CA ASP A 9 -4.37 -22.32 -2.04
C ASP A 9 -5.28 -23.36 -1.38
N TRP A 10 -4.79 -24.59 -1.16
CA TRP A 10 -5.53 -25.62 -0.44
C TRP A 10 -5.69 -25.32 1.06
N GLU A 11 -4.73 -24.60 1.67
CA GLU A 11 -4.81 -24.17 3.08
C GLU A 11 -5.85 -23.06 3.24
N LYS A 12 -5.88 -22.11 2.29
CA LYS A 12 -6.92 -21.07 2.22
C LYS A 12 -8.31 -21.69 2.10
N GLU A 13 -8.45 -22.67 1.21
CA GLU A 13 -9.70 -23.38 0.97
C GLU A 13 -10.17 -24.15 2.22
N ARG A 14 -9.25 -24.82 2.92
CA ARG A 14 -9.55 -25.48 4.19
C ARG A 14 -9.98 -24.49 5.28
N LEU A 15 -9.29 -23.35 5.40
CA LEU A 15 -9.63 -22.30 6.36
C LEU A 15 -10.98 -21.66 6.05
N ASN A 16 -11.29 -21.43 4.77
CA ASN A 16 -12.59 -20.90 4.36
C ASN A 16 -13.74 -21.84 4.75
N ARG A 17 -13.56 -23.16 4.57
CA ARG A 17 -14.54 -24.14 5.07
C ARG A 17 -14.69 -24.08 6.58
N LEU A 18 -13.60 -24.01 7.33
CA LEU A 18 -13.65 -23.89 8.80
C LEU A 18 -14.38 -22.62 9.24
N PHE A 19 -14.13 -21.49 8.59
CA PHE A 19 -14.80 -20.23 8.89
C PHE A 19 -16.27 -20.22 8.52
N TYR A 20 -16.69 -21.02 7.54
CA TYR A 20 -18.10 -21.20 7.21
C TYR A 20 -18.86 -21.92 8.33
N TYR A 21 -18.30 -23.01 8.84
CA TYR A 21 -18.93 -23.78 9.93
C TYR A 21 -18.80 -23.11 11.31
N TYR A 22 -17.72 -22.36 11.53
CA TYR A 22 -17.38 -21.75 12.83
C TYR A 22 -17.05 -20.25 12.67
N PRO A 23 -18.07 -19.38 12.58
CA PRO A 23 -17.86 -17.95 12.35
C PRO A 23 -17.11 -17.24 13.48
N GLU A 24 -17.17 -17.76 14.71
CA GLU A 24 -16.37 -17.29 15.85
C GLU A 24 -14.87 -17.50 15.64
N LEU A 25 -14.45 -18.60 15.01
CA LEU A 25 -13.04 -18.81 14.67
C LEU A 25 -12.57 -17.78 13.66
N ARG A 26 -13.44 -17.40 12.70
CA ARG A 26 -13.15 -16.32 11.76
C ARG A 26 -12.93 -14.99 12.48
N ARG A 27 -13.79 -14.65 13.44
CA ARG A 27 -13.66 -13.41 14.24
C ARG A 27 -12.37 -13.40 15.05
N ALA A 28 -12.07 -14.48 15.76
CA ALA A 28 -10.85 -14.61 16.55
C ALA A 28 -9.60 -14.52 15.67
N TRP A 29 -9.62 -15.15 14.50
CA TRP A 29 -8.52 -15.09 13.55
C TRP A 29 -8.29 -13.69 12.98
N VAL A 30 -9.36 -12.99 12.56
CA VAL A 30 -9.27 -11.59 12.09
C VAL A 30 -8.72 -10.68 13.19
N PHE A 31 -9.18 -10.87 14.43
CA PHE A 31 -8.70 -10.08 15.57
C PHE A 31 -7.21 -10.33 15.85
N LYS A 32 -6.76 -11.60 15.80
CA LYS A 32 -5.34 -11.95 15.93
C LYS A 32 -4.49 -11.28 14.85
N GLU A 33 -4.93 -11.31 13.60
CA GLU A 33 -4.21 -10.69 12.49
C GLU A 33 -4.18 -9.15 12.58
N LEU A 34 -5.26 -8.54 13.09
CA LEU A 34 -5.28 -7.11 13.41
C LEU A 34 -4.24 -6.78 14.46
N LEU A 35 -4.21 -7.50 15.59
CA LEU A 35 -3.22 -7.30 16.64
C LEU A 35 -1.80 -7.47 16.12
N HIS A 36 -1.54 -8.50 15.32
CA HIS A 36 -0.24 -8.71 14.69
C HIS A 36 0.16 -7.53 13.80
N THR A 37 -0.78 -6.98 13.03
CA THR A 37 -0.55 -5.78 12.22
C THR A 37 -0.23 -4.58 13.10
N LEU A 38 -1.03 -4.31 14.14
CA LEU A 38 -0.79 -3.19 15.05
C LEU A 38 0.57 -3.29 15.75
N THR A 39 0.97 -4.49 16.19
CA THR A 39 2.28 -4.71 16.80
C THR A 39 3.41 -4.45 15.80
N ASN A 40 3.29 -4.95 14.57
CA ASN A 40 4.32 -4.76 13.54
C ASN A 40 4.51 -3.31 13.14
N TRP A 41 3.47 -2.48 13.19
CA TRP A 41 3.50 -1.06 12.83
C TRP A 41 3.55 -0.13 14.06
N ARG A 42 3.79 -0.68 15.26
CA ARG A 42 3.69 0.06 16.52
C ARG A 42 4.63 1.25 16.54
N GLU A 43 5.87 1.06 16.09
CA GLU A 43 6.88 2.12 16.09
C GLU A 43 6.49 3.26 15.17
N GLU A 44 6.07 2.97 13.94
CA GLU A 44 5.65 3.96 12.95
C GLU A 44 4.38 4.71 13.39
N ILE A 45 3.44 4.01 14.03
CA ILE A 45 2.24 4.62 14.62
C ILE A 45 2.63 5.60 15.72
N LEU A 46 3.58 5.23 16.59
CA LEU A 46 4.01 6.08 17.70
C LEU A 46 4.85 7.27 17.22
N ASN A 47 5.71 7.07 16.21
CA ASN A 47 6.53 8.13 15.61
C ASN A 47 5.69 9.29 15.06
N TYR A 48 4.41 9.05 14.71
CA TYR A 48 3.52 10.14 14.32
C TYR A 48 3.32 11.18 15.43
N PHE A 49 3.33 10.80 16.71
CA PHE A 49 3.11 11.74 17.80
C PHE A 49 4.29 12.69 18.01
N ASP A 50 5.50 12.22 17.75
CA ASP A 50 6.73 13.01 17.88
C ASP A 50 6.98 13.90 16.65
N TYR A 51 6.90 13.32 15.45
CA TYR A 51 7.30 14.01 14.22
C TYR A 51 6.12 14.59 13.43
N ARG A 52 4.88 14.15 13.69
CA ARG A 52 3.65 14.52 12.94
C ARG A 52 3.72 14.28 11.44
N ILE A 53 4.69 13.48 10.98
CA ILE A 53 4.84 13.10 9.57
C ILE A 53 3.76 12.08 9.22
N THR A 54 2.99 12.36 8.16
CA THR A 54 1.95 11.45 7.67
C THR A 54 2.29 10.94 6.28
N ASN A 55 1.79 9.75 5.95
CA ASN A 55 1.83 9.23 4.58
C ASN A 55 0.91 10.00 3.62
N GLY A 56 0.12 10.97 4.10
CA GLY A 56 -0.87 11.70 3.30
C GLY A 56 -0.27 12.42 2.09
N PHE A 57 0.95 12.95 2.20
CA PHE A 57 1.65 13.55 1.06
C PHE A 57 1.94 12.51 -0.03
N VAL A 58 2.49 11.35 0.36
CA VAL A 58 2.82 10.25 -0.55
C VAL A 58 1.55 9.64 -1.16
N GLU A 59 0.51 9.46 -0.35
CA GLU A 59 -0.81 8.99 -0.80
C GLU A 59 -1.45 9.95 -1.81
N GLY A 60 -1.39 11.26 -1.55
CA GLY A 60 -1.86 12.28 -2.48
C GLY A 60 -1.13 12.23 -3.82
N LYS A 61 0.19 12.04 -3.81
CA LYS A 61 0.99 11.83 -5.03
C LYS A 61 0.58 10.56 -5.76
N ASN A 62 0.45 9.44 -5.06
CA ASN A 62 0.01 8.16 -5.63
C ASN A 62 -1.38 8.26 -6.25
N ASN A 63 -2.32 8.96 -5.60
CA ASN A 63 -3.66 9.18 -6.13
C ASN A 63 -3.61 10.01 -7.42
N ARG A 64 -2.81 11.08 -7.45
CA ARG A 64 -2.63 11.90 -8.66
C ARG A 64 -2.04 11.11 -9.82
N ILE A 65 -1.04 10.26 -9.57
CA ILE A 65 -0.46 9.37 -10.59
C ILE A 65 -1.52 8.40 -11.13
N LYS A 66 -2.32 7.79 -10.24
CA LYS A 66 -3.44 6.91 -10.66
C LYS A 66 -4.48 7.66 -11.50
N THR A 67 -4.79 8.91 -11.15
CA THR A 67 -5.69 9.76 -11.93
C THR A 67 -5.13 10.07 -13.32
N ILE A 68 -3.84 10.41 -13.44
CA ILE A 68 -3.17 10.63 -14.73
C ILE A 68 -3.29 9.38 -15.62
N LYS A 69 -3.00 8.20 -15.06
CA LYS A 69 -3.13 6.93 -15.79
C LYS A 69 -4.57 6.68 -16.26
N ARG A 70 -5.57 6.96 -15.40
CA ARG A 70 -7.00 6.77 -15.71
C ARG A 70 -7.48 7.73 -16.80
N MET A 71 -7.10 9.01 -16.73
CA MET A 71 -7.46 10.03 -17.72
C MET A 71 -6.91 9.72 -19.11
N ALA A 72 -5.75 9.07 -19.18
CA ALA A 72 -5.14 8.65 -20.45
C ALA A 72 -5.68 7.32 -20.99
N TYR A 73 -6.59 6.65 -20.26
CA TYR A 73 -7.03 5.27 -20.55
C TYR A 73 -5.87 4.26 -20.60
N GLY A 74 -4.82 4.53 -19.82
CA GLY A 74 -3.58 3.76 -19.82
C GLY A 74 -2.52 4.31 -20.78
N TYR A 75 -1.28 3.95 -20.53
CA TYR A 75 -0.14 4.32 -21.37
C TYR A 75 0.46 3.06 -21.96
N ARG A 76 0.70 3.08 -23.27
CA ARG A 76 1.36 1.96 -23.99
C ARG A 76 2.89 2.03 -23.86
N ASN A 77 3.43 3.25 -23.77
CA ASN A 77 4.84 3.51 -23.51
C ASN A 77 5.00 4.07 -22.08
N MET A 78 5.80 3.38 -21.26
CA MET A 78 6.05 3.76 -19.87
C MET A 78 6.92 5.02 -19.72
N ASP A 79 7.78 5.32 -20.70
CA ASP A 79 8.56 6.55 -20.70
C ASP A 79 7.65 7.77 -20.85
N ASN A 80 6.65 7.69 -21.72
CA ASN A 80 5.64 8.74 -21.86
C ASN A 80 4.81 8.91 -20.58
N PHE A 81 4.51 7.81 -19.88
CA PHE A 81 3.84 7.88 -18.58
C PHE A 81 4.72 8.59 -17.54
N ARG A 82 6.00 8.23 -17.47
CA ARG A 82 6.98 8.86 -16.57
C ARG A 82 7.11 10.36 -16.86
N MET A 83 7.27 10.73 -18.13
CA MET A 83 7.33 12.14 -18.55
C MET A 83 6.07 12.89 -18.14
N ARG A 84 4.89 12.29 -18.29
CA ARG A 84 3.63 12.93 -17.85
C ARG A 84 3.55 13.10 -16.33
N ILE A 85 4.01 12.13 -15.55
CA ILE A 85 4.06 12.23 -14.08
C ILE A 85 5.00 13.36 -13.66
N LEU A 86 6.19 13.44 -14.26
CA LEU A 86 7.17 14.49 -13.98
C LEU A 86 6.63 15.87 -14.35
N ALA A 87 6.05 16.02 -15.54
CA ALA A 87 5.41 17.27 -15.97
C ALA A 87 4.26 17.71 -15.06
N ALA A 88 3.50 16.75 -14.50
CA ALA A 88 2.43 17.05 -13.54
C ALA A 88 2.94 17.40 -12.13
N ASN A 89 4.22 17.15 -11.83
CA ASN A 89 4.86 17.44 -10.55
C ASN A 89 6.13 18.30 -10.76
N PRO A 90 5.98 19.55 -11.24
CA PRO A 90 7.12 20.45 -11.43
C PRO A 90 7.86 20.67 -10.10
N GLY A 91 9.19 20.52 -10.13
CA GLY A 91 10.08 20.54 -8.95
C GLY A 91 10.95 19.30 -8.76
N TYR A 92 10.73 18.23 -9.52
CA TYR A 92 11.52 16.98 -9.43
C TYR A 92 12.85 17.01 -10.21
N GLU A 93 12.98 17.89 -11.22
CA GLU A 93 14.20 18.01 -12.04
C GLU A 93 15.41 18.49 -11.23
N VAL A 94 15.19 19.26 -10.16
CA VAL A 94 16.27 19.82 -9.34
C VAL A 94 16.86 18.78 -8.37
N THR A 95 16.10 17.76 -7.96
CA THR A 95 16.54 16.83 -6.90
C THR A 95 17.25 15.59 -7.46
N VAL A 96 16.93 15.15 -8.68
CA VAL A 96 17.54 13.95 -9.28
C VAL A 96 18.94 14.25 -9.83
N SER A 97 19.20 15.48 -10.28
CA SER A 97 20.54 15.89 -10.75
C SER A 97 21.57 15.90 -9.62
N HIS A 98 21.19 16.35 -8.42
CA HIS A 98 22.09 16.41 -7.25
C HIS A 98 22.36 15.07 -6.57
N LEU A 99 21.57 14.03 -6.87
CA LEU A 99 21.76 12.67 -6.32
C LEU A 99 22.48 11.73 -7.29
N LEU A 100 22.75 12.19 -8.51
CA LEU A 100 23.48 11.46 -9.56
C LEU A 100 24.84 12.12 -9.89
N THR A 101 25.29 13.07 -9.06
CA THR A 101 26.64 13.65 -9.08
C THR A 101 27.38 13.20 -7.83
#